data_AF-A0A2T2SC44-F1
#
_entry.id   AF-A0A2T2SC44-F1
#
_cell.length_a   1.000
_cell.length_b   1.000
_cell.length_c   1.000
_cell.angle_alpha   90.00
_cell.angle_beta   90.00
_cell.angle_gamma   90.00
#
_symmetry.space_group_name_H-M   'P 1'
#
loop_
_entity.id
_entity.type
_entity.pdbx_description
1 polymer ?
#
loop_
_entity_poly.entity_id
_entity_poly.type
_entity_poly.pdbx_seq_one_letter_code
_entity_poly.pdbx_strand_id
1 'polypeptide(L)'
;LKGPLHGGANRGVMRMLMDIDEKGADPAEYVRERLEAGERVMGFGHRVYKTMDPRAAILRDMVKELSEEEGDMKWYRYSMEIMETVKEEKGLPPNVDFFSASTYYQLGIDPDLFTPIFALSRTAGWTSHLLEQWEDNRLIRPRAQYVGERDKTFVPVEER
;
A
#
# COMPACT_ATOMS: atom_id res chain seq x y z
N LEU A 1 3.10 5.13 -9.99
CA LEU A 1 2.10 4.12 -9.58
C LEU A 1 2.59 2.67 -9.73
N LYS A 2 3.17 2.25 -10.87
CA LYS A 2 3.58 0.85 -11.11
C LYS A 2 4.60 0.28 -10.11
N GLY A 3 5.48 1.10 -9.53
CA GLY A 3 6.50 0.63 -8.59
C GLY A 3 5.91 0.19 -7.24
N PRO A 4 6.43 -0.90 -6.63
CA PRO A 4 5.83 -1.52 -5.43
C PRO A 4 5.91 -0.67 -4.16
N LEU A 5 6.80 0.33 -4.13
CA LEU A 5 6.91 1.29 -3.04
C LEU A 5 5.89 2.44 -3.13
N HIS A 6 5.07 2.47 -4.18
CA HIS A 6 4.10 3.53 -4.41
C HIS A 6 2.69 3.01 -4.75
N GLY A 7 2.58 1.91 -5.52
CA GLY A 7 1.31 1.22 -5.77
C GLY A 7 1.42 -0.27 -5.43
N GLY A 8 0.27 -0.95 -5.39
CA GLY A 8 0.21 -2.40 -5.17
C GLY A 8 0.26 -2.84 -3.70
N ALA A 9 0.19 -1.91 -2.74
CA ALA A 9 0.16 -2.24 -1.33
C ALA A 9 -1.08 -3.09 -0.97
N ASN A 10 -2.26 -2.74 -1.51
CA ASN A 10 -3.49 -3.49 -1.32
C ASN A 10 -3.44 -4.90 -1.91
N ARG A 11 -2.77 -5.10 -3.04
CA ARG A 11 -2.49 -6.44 -3.59
C ARG A 11 -1.61 -7.26 -2.63
N GLY A 12 -0.61 -6.63 -2.02
CA GLY A 12 0.22 -7.25 -0.99
C GLY A 12 -0.59 -7.68 0.24
N VAL A 13 -1.53 -6.83 0.69
CA VAL A 13 -2.45 -7.14 1.78
C VAL A 13 -3.35 -8.32 1.41
N MET A 14 -3.96 -8.32 0.22
CA MET A 14 -4.82 -9.45 -0.16
C MET A 14 -4.06 -10.76 -0.27
N ARG A 15 -2.83 -10.73 -0.80
CA ARG A 15 -1.97 -11.92 -0.85
C ARG A 15 -1.66 -12.46 0.55
N MET A 16 -1.45 -11.58 1.52
CA MET A 16 -1.25 -11.95 2.93
C MET A 16 -2.49 -12.65 3.50
N LEU A 17 -3.69 -12.07 3.26
CA LEU A 17 -4.95 -12.66 3.70
C LEU A 17 -5.19 -14.04 3.08
N MET A 18 -4.93 -14.19 1.77
CA MET A 18 -5.06 -15.48 1.08
C MET A 18 -4.09 -16.53 1.62
N ASP A 19 -2.84 -16.15 1.90
CA ASP A 19 -1.84 -17.07 2.46
C ASP A 19 -2.22 -17.54 3.87
N ILE A 20 -2.83 -16.68 4.69
CA ILE A 20 -3.40 -17.05 5.98
C ILE A 20 -4.53 -18.08 5.80
N ASP A 21 -5.46 -17.81 4.89
CA ASP A 21 -6.61 -18.69 4.59
C ASP A 21 -6.17 -20.06 4.07
N GLU A 22 -5.26 -20.08 3.08
CA GLU A 22 -4.75 -21.31 2.47
C GLU A 22 -4.02 -22.20 3.49
N LYS A 23 -3.30 -21.58 4.43
CA LYS A 23 -2.59 -22.29 5.49
C LYS A 23 -3.47 -22.66 6.69
N GLY A 24 -4.69 -22.12 6.76
CA GLY A 24 -5.53 -22.20 7.96
C GLY A 24 -4.84 -21.61 9.20
N ALA A 25 -4.00 -20.59 9.02
CA ALA A 25 -3.25 -19.96 10.09
C ALA A 25 -4.12 -19.01 10.90
N ASP A 26 -3.75 -18.80 12.16
CA ASP A 26 -4.33 -17.73 12.99
C ASP A 26 -3.84 -16.35 12.49
N PRO A 27 -4.73 -15.40 12.12
CA PRO A 27 -4.31 -14.12 11.58
C PRO A 27 -3.43 -13.30 12.52
N ALA A 28 -3.70 -13.37 13.83
CA ALA A 28 -2.93 -12.63 14.82
C ALA A 28 -1.52 -13.21 14.98
N GLU A 29 -1.40 -14.53 15.16
CA GLU A 29 -0.10 -15.23 15.25
C GLU A 29 0.75 -15.00 14.00
N TYR A 30 0.17 -15.17 12.82
CA TYR A 30 0.85 -14.98 11.54
C TYR A 30 1.49 -13.59 11.37
N VAL A 31 0.83 -12.56 11.92
CA VAL A 31 1.33 -11.19 11.88
C VAL A 31 2.34 -10.93 12.99
N ARG A 32 2.14 -11.46 14.21
CA ARG A 32 3.14 -11.37 15.30
C ARG A 32 4.48 -11.94 14.86
N GLU A 33 4.50 -13.14 14.28
CA GLU A 33 5.74 -13.79 13.82
C GLU A 33 6.53 -12.90 12.83
N ARG A 34 5.83 -12.24 11.89
CA ARG A 34 6.47 -11.32 10.94
C ARG A 34 7.01 -10.08 11.59
N LEU A 35 6.25 -9.51 12.53
CA LEU A 35 6.68 -8.33 13.28
C LEU A 35 7.88 -8.64 14.16
N GLU A 36 7.97 -9.84 14.73
CA GLU A 36 9.12 -10.35 15.49
C GLU A 36 10.34 -10.58 14.60
N ALA A 37 10.13 -11.10 13.38
CA ALA A 37 11.17 -11.25 12.36
C ALA A 37 11.66 -9.90 11.77
N GLY A 38 11.07 -8.78 12.15
CA GLY A 38 11.41 -7.44 11.66
C GLY A 38 10.88 -7.14 10.25
N GLU A 39 9.94 -7.94 9.76
CA GLU A 39 9.29 -7.72 8.47
C GLU A 39 8.31 -6.55 8.53
N ARG A 40 7.94 -6.03 7.35
CA ARG A 40 6.94 -4.98 7.21
C ARG A 40 5.59 -5.58 6.83
N VAL A 41 4.58 -5.28 7.63
CA VAL A 41 3.18 -5.59 7.30
C VAL A 41 2.63 -4.48 6.41
N MET A 42 2.26 -4.82 5.17
CA MET A 42 1.70 -3.86 4.21
C MET A 42 0.33 -3.36 4.69
N GLY A 43 -0.06 -2.15 4.28
CA GLY A 43 -1.35 -1.56 4.68
C GLY A 43 -1.35 -0.83 6.02
N PHE A 44 -0.20 -0.74 6.71
CA PHE A 44 -0.08 -0.05 8.00
C PHE A 44 0.86 1.14 7.96
N GLY A 45 0.53 2.14 8.76
CA GLY A 45 1.26 3.41 8.86
C GLY A 45 1.01 4.32 7.66
N HIS A 46 1.28 5.62 7.88
CA HIS A 46 1.17 6.63 6.85
C HIS A 46 2.27 7.69 7.04
N ARG A 47 2.79 8.24 5.95
CA ARG A 47 3.85 9.27 6.02
C ARG A 47 3.33 10.60 6.58
N VAL A 48 2.02 10.85 6.44
CA VAL A 48 1.37 12.09 6.87
C VAL A 48 0.44 11.88 8.07
N TYR A 49 -0.35 10.80 8.10
CA TYR A 49 -1.35 10.59 9.15
C TYR A 49 -0.70 9.90 10.36
N LYS A 50 -1.08 10.33 11.56
CA LYS A 50 -0.64 9.74 12.84
C LYS A 50 -1.72 8.90 13.52
N THR A 51 -2.96 9.05 13.04
CA THR A 51 -4.14 8.29 13.44
C THR A 51 -4.62 7.44 12.27
N MET A 52 -5.71 6.71 12.45
CA MET A 52 -6.37 5.98 11.37
C MET A 52 -6.62 6.88 10.17
N ASP A 53 -6.20 6.41 9.00
CA ASP A 53 -6.50 7.07 7.73
C ASP A 53 -8.02 7.15 7.57
N PRO A 54 -8.61 8.35 7.35
CA PRO A 54 -10.06 8.50 7.26
C PRO A 54 -10.66 7.64 6.13
N ARG A 55 -9.89 7.34 5.08
CA ARG A 55 -10.34 6.49 3.98
C ARG A 55 -10.37 5.01 4.35
N ALA A 56 -9.46 4.59 5.26
CA ALA A 56 -9.46 3.24 5.78
C ALA A 56 -10.73 2.98 6.61
N ALA A 57 -11.21 3.97 7.36
CA ALA A 57 -12.45 3.88 8.13
C ALA A 57 -13.66 3.61 7.22
N ILE A 58 -13.78 4.37 6.12
CA ILE A 58 -14.86 4.20 5.14
C ILE A 58 -14.82 2.79 4.54
N LEU A 59 -13.64 2.32 4.10
CA LEU A 59 -13.50 1.00 3.49
C LEU A 59 -13.71 -0.14 4.47
N ARG A 60 -13.35 0.03 5.75
CA ARG A 60 -13.67 -0.94 6.81
C ARG A 60 -15.18 -1.13 6.93
N ASP A 61 -15.93 -0.04 6.94
CA ASP A 61 -17.38 -0.10 7.08
C ASP A 61 -18.01 -0.71 5.83
N MET A 62 -17.51 -0.37 4.63
CA MET A 62 -17.96 -0.97 3.37
C MET A 62 -17.71 -2.48 3.29
N VAL A 63 -16.50 -2.96 3.62
CA VAL A 63 -16.21 -4.40 3.59
C VAL A 63 -17.04 -5.15 4.63
N LYS A 64 -17.35 -4.52 5.77
CA LYS A 64 -18.25 -5.11 6.77
C LYS A 64 -19.66 -5.28 6.18
N GLU A 65 -20.22 -4.24 5.58
CA GLU A 65 -21.55 -4.28 4.96
C GLU A 65 -21.61 -5.34 3.85
N LEU A 66 -20.63 -5.36 2.94
CA LEU A 66 -20.52 -6.38 1.88
C LEU A 66 -20.46 -7.80 2.46
N SER A 67 -19.65 -7.99 3.50
CA SER A 67 -19.53 -9.28 4.18
C SER A 67 -20.85 -9.76 4.79
N GLU A 68 -21.63 -8.84 5.37
CA GLU A 68 -22.92 -9.14 5.98
C GLU A 68 -23.98 -9.49 4.92
N GLU A 69 -23.98 -8.78 3.79
CA GLU A 69 -24.88 -9.04 2.66
C GLU A 69 -24.60 -10.38 1.97
N GLU A 70 -23.32 -10.73 1.77
CA GLU A 70 -22.91 -11.98 1.13
C GLU A 70 -22.97 -13.19 2.09
N GLY A 71 -23.03 -12.95 3.39
CA GLY A 71 -22.98 -13.99 4.43
C GLY A 71 -21.58 -14.59 4.64
N ASP A 72 -20.53 -13.98 4.07
CA ASP A 72 -19.12 -14.36 4.28
C ASP A 72 -18.36 -13.26 5.02
N MET A 73 -18.22 -13.43 6.33
CA MET A 73 -17.50 -12.51 7.22
C MET A 73 -16.00 -12.77 7.31
N LYS A 74 -15.47 -13.76 6.57
CA LYS A 74 -14.09 -14.24 6.76
C LYS A 74 -13.06 -13.14 6.56
N TRP A 75 -13.09 -12.47 5.42
CA TRP A 75 -12.08 -11.45 5.07
C TRP A 75 -12.14 -10.23 5.99
N TYR A 76 -13.35 -9.82 6.39
CA TYR A 76 -13.52 -8.77 7.38
C TYR A 76 -12.95 -9.16 8.74
N ARG A 77 -13.24 -10.38 9.23
CA ARG A 77 -12.72 -10.87 10.52
C ARG A 77 -11.19 -10.94 10.53
N TYR A 78 -10.58 -11.51 9.49
CA TYR A 78 -9.12 -11.52 9.36
C TYR A 78 -8.54 -10.11 9.35
N SER A 79 -9.15 -9.19 8.59
CA SER A 79 -8.69 -7.81 8.52
C SER A 79 -8.76 -7.12 9.89
N MET A 80 -9.84 -7.32 10.65
CA MET A 80 -10.02 -6.71 11.97
C MET A 80 -9.03 -7.26 13.00
N GLU A 81 -8.81 -8.58 13.01
CA GLU A 81 -7.89 -9.23 13.92
C GLU A 81 -6.44 -8.80 13.68
N ILE A 82 -6.02 -8.75 12.41
CA ILE A 82 -4.71 -8.22 12.02
C ILE A 82 -4.58 -6.74 12.41
N MET A 83 -5.62 -5.93 12.20
CA MET A 83 -5.61 -4.51 12.57
C MET A 83 -5.38 -4.30 14.07
N GLU A 84 -6.12 -5.01 14.93
CA GLU A 84 -5.93 -4.88 16.38
C GLU A 84 -4.56 -5.42 16.80
N THR A 85 -4.10 -6.54 16.23
CA THR A 85 -2.77 -7.09 16.54
C THR A 85 -1.64 -6.12 16.18
N VAL A 86 -1.64 -5.53 14.98
CA VAL A 86 -0.59 -4.56 14.59
C VAL A 86 -0.63 -3.30 15.45
N LYS A 87 -1.84 -2.89 15.87
CA LYS A 87 -2.03 -1.75 16.77
C LYS A 87 -1.49 -2.04 18.17
N GLU A 88 -1.71 -3.23 18.71
CA GLU A 88 -1.15 -3.67 19.99
C GLU A 88 0.38 -3.78 19.94
N GLU A 89 0.92 -4.41 18.90
CA GLU A 89 2.35 -4.70 18.79
C GLU A 89 3.22 -3.47 18.41
N LYS A 90 2.70 -2.58 17.55
CA LYS A 90 3.48 -1.46 16.97
C LYS A 90 2.80 -0.10 17.09
N GLY A 91 1.55 -0.01 17.54
CA GLY A 91 0.79 1.24 17.57
C GLY A 91 0.51 1.83 16.19
N LEU A 92 0.61 1.03 15.11
CA LEU A 92 0.47 1.53 13.75
C LEU A 92 -1.00 1.45 13.30
N PRO A 93 -1.60 2.57 12.87
CA PRO A 93 -2.95 2.55 12.30
C PRO A 93 -2.96 1.98 10.87
N PRO A 94 -4.07 1.39 10.41
CA PRO A 94 -4.22 1.00 9.01
C PRO A 94 -4.31 2.24 8.11
N ASN A 95 -3.79 2.10 6.89
CA ASN A 95 -3.98 3.05 5.81
C ASN A 95 -5.04 2.55 4.82
N VAL A 96 -5.38 3.39 3.83
CA VAL A 96 -6.43 3.09 2.84
C VAL A 96 -6.23 1.75 2.13
N ASP A 97 -4.97 1.34 1.89
CA ASP A 97 -4.69 0.15 1.10
C ASP A 97 -5.11 -1.14 1.83
N PHE A 98 -5.12 -1.14 3.17
CA PHE A 98 -5.44 -2.31 3.98
C PHE A 98 -6.87 -2.81 3.74
N PHE A 99 -7.88 -2.00 4.07
CA PHE A 99 -9.27 -2.41 3.88
C PHE A 99 -9.70 -2.38 2.40
N SER A 100 -9.01 -1.65 1.52
CA SER A 100 -9.30 -1.73 0.08
C SER A 100 -9.06 -3.14 -0.49
N ALA A 101 -8.13 -3.89 0.10
CA ALA A 101 -7.79 -5.24 -0.37
C ALA A 101 -8.98 -6.20 -0.24
N SER A 102 -9.53 -6.33 0.97
CA SER A 102 -10.68 -7.17 1.25
C SER A 102 -11.97 -6.64 0.62
N THR A 103 -12.15 -5.32 0.55
CA THR A 103 -13.29 -4.69 -0.15
C THR A 103 -13.31 -5.08 -1.63
N TYR A 104 -12.21 -4.89 -2.36
CA TYR A 104 -12.16 -5.21 -3.79
C TYR A 104 -12.30 -6.71 -4.04
N TYR A 105 -11.70 -7.52 -3.18
CA TYR A 105 -11.79 -8.97 -3.31
C TYR A 105 -13.23 -9.48 -3.13
N GLN A 106 -13.97 -8.97 -2.14
CA GLN A 106 -15.39 -9.31 -1.97
C GLN A 106 -16.24 -8.88 -3.17
N LEU A 107 -15.93 -7.74 -3.80
CA LEU A 107 -16.56 -7.33 -5.06
C LEU A 107 -16.21 -8.23 -6.27
N GLY A 108 -15.49 -9.34 -6.08
CA GLY A 108 -15.12 -10.28 -7.13
C GLY A 108 -13.99 -9.78 -8.04
N ILE A 109 -13.22 -8.80 -7.59
CA ILE A 109 -12.16 -8.19 -8.38
C ILE A 109 -10.86 -8.97 -8.16
N ASP A 110 -10.23 -9.38 -9.26
CA ASP A 110 -8.92 -10.01 -9.24
C ASP A 110 -7.86 -9.05 -8.62
N PRO A 111 -7.05 -9.49 -7.63
CA PRO A 111 -5.97 -8.69 -7.04
C PRO A 111 -4.99 -8.05 -8.03
N ASP A 112 -4.79 -8.64 -9.20
CA ASP A 112 -3.95 -8.07 -10.26
C ASP A 112 -4.57 -6.81 -10.89
N LEU A 113 -5.88 -6.61 -10.75
CA LEU A 113 -6.61 -5.43 -11.22
C LEU A 113 -6.69 -4.28 -10.20
N PHE A 114 -6.21 -4.48 -8.97
CA PHE A 114 -6.30 -3.47 -7.92
C PHE A 114 -5.55 -2.17 -8.26
N THR A 115 -4.35 -2.27 -8.83
CA THR A 115 -3.56 -1.08 -9.22
C THR A 115 -4.14 -0.38 -10.44
N PRO A 116 -4.63 -1.08 -11.48
CA PRO A 116 -5.43 -0.47 -12.55
C PRO A 116 -6.65 0.33 -12.05
N ILE A 117 -7.42 -0.21 -11.10
CA ILE A 117 -8.57 0.53 -10.51
C ILE A 117 -8.11 1.82 -9.82
N PHE A 118 -7.01 1.74 -9.06
CA PHE A 118 -6.41 2.94 -8.47
C PHE A 118 -6.03 3.96 -9.55
N ALA A 119 -5.48 3.53 -10.68
CA ALA A 119 -5.13 4.42 -11.78
C ALA A 119 -6.36 5.11 -12.37
N LEU A 120 -7.45 4.37 -12.58
CA LEU A 120 -8.73 4.93 -13.05
C LEU A 120 -9.24 6.01 -12.09
N SER A 121 -9.29 5.70 -10.79
CA SER A 121 -9.72 6.66 -9.76
C SER A 121 -8.81 7.89 -9.70
N ARG A 122 -7.49 7.69 -9.72
CA ARG A 122 -6.51 8.77 -9.50
C ARG A 122 -6.26 9.63 -10.72
N THR A 123 -6.66 9.19 -11.91
CA THR A 123 -6.53 9.96 -13.15
C THR A 123 -7.19 11.33 -13.02
N ALA A 124 -8.37 11.42 -12.40
CA ALA A 124 -9.03 12.71 -12.16
C ALA A 124 -8.12 13.69 -11.39
N GLY A 125 -7.50 13.24 -10.29
CA GLY A 125 -6.57 14.06 -9.51
C GLY A 125 -5.28 14.40 -10.28
N TRP A 126 -4.74 13.46 -11.06
CA TRP A 126 -3.56 13.73 -11.89
C TRP A 126 -3.84 14.79 -12.95
N THR A 127 -4.99 14.71 -13.63
CA THR A 127 -5.38 15.70 -14.63
C THR A 127 -5.68 17.04 -14.01
N SER A 128 -6.30 17.09 -12.82
CA SER A 128 -6.49 18.36 -12.11
C SER A 128 -5.18 19.03 -11.74
N HIS A 129 -4.22 18.29 -11.18
CA HIS A 129 -2.88 18.83 -10.88
C HIS A 129 -2.11 19.26 -12.15
N LEU A 130 -2.33 18.60 -13.28
CA LEU A 130 -1.77 19.03 -14.57
C LEU A 130 -2.30 20.40 -14.98
N LEU A 131 -3.61 20.62 -14.84
CA LEU A 131 -4.24 21.90 -15.14
C LEU A 131 -3.74 23.01 -14.20
N GLU A 132 -3.66 22.74 -12.89
CA GLU A 132 -3.09 23.67 -11.90
C GLU A 132 -1.64 24.06 -12.26
N GLN A 133 -0.81 23.09 -12.67
CA GLN A 133 0.56 23.34 -13.12
C GLN A 133 0.61 24.16 -14.42
N TRP A 134 -0.38 24.05 -15.30
CA TRP A 134 -0.42 24.89 -16.51
C TRP A 134 -0.82 26.34 -16.22
N GLU A 135 -1.69 26.56 -15.24
CA GLU A 135 -2.11 27.90 -14.82
C GLU A 135 -1.00 28.65 -14.06
N ASP A 136 -0.27 27.98 -13.16
CA ASP A 136 0.88 28.53 -12.42
C ASP A 136 2.16 27.71 -12.67
N ASN A 137 2.72 27.87 -13.87
CA ASN A 137 3.76 26.97 -14.37
C ASN A 137 5.16 27.23 -13.82
N ARG A 138 5.38 26.87 -12.56
CA ARG A 138 6.70 26.87 -11.93
C ARG A 138 7.34 25.48 -11.99
N LEU A 139 8.41 25.35 -12.79
CA LEU A 139 9.17 24.11 -12.90
C LEU A 139 9.99 23.80 -11.64
N ILE A 140 9.89 22.56 -11.16
CA ILE A 140 10.83 22.02 -10.18
C ILE A 140 12.17 21.74 -10.88
N ARG A 141 13.25 22.33 -10.38
CA ARG A 141 14.62 22.12 -10.87
C ARG A 141 15.47 21.47 -9.77
N PRO A 142 15.39 20.14 -9.60
CA PRO A 142 16.15 19.46 -8.55
C PRO A 142 17.65 19.56 -8.85
N ARG A 143 18.45 19.69 -7.78
CA ARG A 143 19.92 19.62 -7.87
C ARG A 143 20.39 18.31 -7.25
N ALA A 144 21.40 17.71 -7.85
CA ALA A 144 22.05 16.52 -7.31
C ALA A 144 23.39 16.91 -6.67
N GLN A 145 23.77 16.19 -5.62
CA GLN A 145 25.13 16.26 -5.07
C GLN A 145 26.03 15.32 -5.87
N TYR A 146 27.11 15.85 -6.43
CA TYR A 146 28.10 15.02 -7.12
C TYR A 146 28.97 14.27 -6.10
N VAL A 147 28.91 12.93 -6.15
CA VAL A 147 29.65 12.00 -5.27
C VAL A 147 30.60 11.08 -6.03
N GLY A 148 30.81 11.34 -7.32
CA GLY A 148 31.76 10.60 -8.15
C GLY A 148 33.21 10.98 -7.87
N GLU A 149 34.14 10.13 -8.33
CA GLU A 149 35.56 10.43 -8.33
C GLU A 149 35.86 11.63 -9.24
N ARG A 150 36.64 12.57 -8.73
CA ARG A 150 37.03 13.80 -9.43
C ARG A 150 38.41 13.64 -10.07
N ASP A 151 38.74 14.57 -10.95
CA ASP A 151 40.10 14.74 -11.48
C ASP A 151 40.64 13.49 -12.19
N LYS A 152 39.75 12.69 -12.79
CA LYS A 152 40.16 11.57 -13.63
C LYS A 152 40.86 12.07 -14.87
N THR A 153 42.07 11.59 -15.10
CA THR A 153 42.76 11.77 -16.37
C THR A 153 42.22 10.75 -17.38
N PHE A 154 42.06 11.18 -18.62
CA PHE A 154 41.69 10.27 -19.71
C PHE A 154 42.79 9.23 -19.93
N VAL A 155 42.40 7.96 -20.00
CA VAL A 155 43.30 6.84 -20.34
C VAL A 155 42.97 6.38 -21.77
N PRO A 156 43.93 6.39 -22.72
CA PRO A 156 43.77 5.84 -24.06
C PRO A 156 43.26 4.41 -24.03
N VAL A 157 42.52 3.97 -25.05
CA VAL A 157 41.89 2.64 -25.07
C VAL A 157 42.92 1.53 -24.91
N GLU A 158 44.10 1.72 -25.49
CA GLU A 158 45.22 0.77 -25.51
C GLU A 158 45.90 0.63 -24.13
N GLU A 159 45.61 1.54 -23.19
CA GLU A 159 46.24 1.64 -21.86
C GLU A 159 45.26 1.41 -20.70
N ARG A 160 44.01 0.99 -21.00
CA ARG A 160 42.97 0.70 -20.00
C ARG A 160 43.05 -0.70 -19.41
#